data_AF-A0A151HGD4-F1
#
_entry.id   AF-A0A151HGD4-F1
#
_cell.length_a   1.000
_cell.length_b   1.000
_cell.length_c   1.000
_cell.angle_alpha   90.00
_cell.angle_beta   90.00
_cell.angle_gamma   90.00
#
_symmetry.space_group_name_H-M   'P 1'
#
loop_
_entity.id
_entity.type
_entity.pdbx_description
1 polymer ?
#
loop_
_entity_poly.entity_id
_entity_poly.type
_entity_poly.pdbx_seq_one_letter_code
_entity_poly.pdbx_strand_id
1 'polypeptide(L)'
;MFGAPRKQCLVRKQALYLVSVFRFGFQEELNVLDLNVSSDMSGIQLSATPNFKTLGARLGKDMRAVQEAVKNLSHAELVAFEKTARLEVLGGKYVLGADDLALRRTLNTGDKADPNLVVEGDNSVVVLMDFTPDDSLQRKALAREVANRVQKLRKQVRASTDKQ
;
A
#
# COMPACT_ATOMS: atom_id res chain seq x y z
N MET A 1 22.98 -4.90 -7.92
CA MET A 1 21.86 -4.21 -8.60
C MET A 1 20.98 -3.60 -7.51
N PHE A 2 21.33 -2.41 -7.01
CA PHE A 2 20.59 -1.80 -5.90
C PHE A 2 19.77 -0.63 -6.45
N GLY A 3 18.46 -0.87 -6.52
CA GLY A 3 17.49 0.06 -7.06
C GLY A 3 17.20 1.25 -6.14
N ALA A 4 16.34 2.12 -6.63
CA ALA A 4 15.45 2.90 -5.79
C ALA A 4 14.37 3.51 -6.67
N PRO A 5 13.16 2.98 -6.63
CA PRO A 5 12.02 3.73 -7.10
C PRO A 5 11.34 4.41 -5.87
N ARG A 6 10.76 5.62 -6.03
CA ARG A 6 10.56 6.58 -4.92
C ARG A 6 9.12 6.97 -4.60
N LYS A 7 8.82 6.95 -3.30
CA LYS A 7 7.51 6.79 -2.66
C LYS A 7 6.83 8.11 -2.30
N GLN A 8 5.54 8.25 -2.61
CA GLN A 8 4.60 9.18 -1.96
C GLN A 8 3.60 8.37 -1.13
N CYS A 9 3.45 8.66 0.17
CA CYS A 9 2.60 7.91 1.11
C CYS A 9 1.43 8.75 1.63
N LEU A 10 0.19 8.37 1.29
CA LEU A 10 -1.05 9.05 1.64
C LEU A 10 -1.78 8.35 2.79
N VAL A 11 -1.70 8.88 4.02
CA VAL A 11 -2.24 8.23 5.24
C VAL A 11 -3.56 8.86 5.73
N ARG A 12 -4.57 8.03 5.98
CA ARG A 12 -5.91 8.41 6.47
C ARG A 12 -5.91 9.00 7.91
N LYS A 13 -6.97 9.78 8.17
CA LYS A 13 -7.31 10.65 9.33
C LYS A 13 -6.94 10.18 10.75
N GLN A 14 -6.89 8.87 11.05
CA GLN A 14 -6.56 8.41 12.42
C GLN A 14 -5.06 8.25 12.67
N ALA A 15 -4.26 7.94 11.65
CA ALA A 15 -2.80 7.91 11.76
C ALA A 15 -2.14 9.21 11.28
N LEU A 16 -2.94 10.18 10.80
CA LEU A 16 -2.51 11.48 10.28
C LEU A 16 -1.63 12.23 11.29
N TYR A 17 -2.04 12.26 12.55
CA TYR A 17 -1.27 12.90 13.62
C TYR A 17 0.03 12.15 13.91
N LEU A 18 -0.02 10.83 14.07
CA LEU A 18 1.16 10.03 14.39
C LEU A 18 2.22 10.10 13.28
N VAL A 19 1.80 9.98 12.01
CA VAL A 19 2.72 10.10 10.87
C VAL A 19 3.27 11.52 10.72
N SER A 20 2.48 12.55 11.06
CA SER A 20 2.99 13.93 11.08
C SER A 20 4.04 14.16 12.18
N VAL A 21 3.83 13.61 13.37
CA VAL A 21 4.72 13.76 14.52
C VAL A 21 6.02 12.96 14.32
N PHE A 22 5.96 11.77 13.72
CA PHE A 22 7.11 10.89 13.51
C PHE A 22 7.67 10.92 12.08
N ARG A 23 7.38 11.97 11.31
CA ARG A 23 7.72 12.04 9.88
C ARG A 23 9.18 11.76 9.57
N PHE A 24 10.10 12.30 10.37
CA PHE A 24 11.53 12.10 10.18
C PHE A 24 11.93 10.62 10.31
N GLY A 25 11.45 9.93 11.35
CA GLY A 25 11.71 8.51 11.54
C GLY A 25 11.17 7.64 10.40
N PHE A 26 9.97 7.95 9.91
CA PHE A 26 9.41 7.25 8.75
C PHE A 26 10.22 7.45 7.47
N GLN A 27 10.71 8.67 7.22
CA GLN A 27 11.52 8.96 6.04
C GLN A 27 12.86 8.22 6.07
N GLU A 28 13.50 8.13 7.23
CA GLU A 28 14.74 7.40 7.40
C GLU A 28 14.54 5.88 7.25
N GLU A 29 13.60 5.30 8.00
CA GLU A 29 13.34 3.86 8.00
C GLU A 29 12.85 3.35 6.64
N LEU A 30 11.94 4.08 5.99
CA LEU A 30 11.36 3.68 4.70
C LEU A 30 12.17 4.19 3.50
N ASN A 31 13.22 4.97 3.74
CA ASN A 31 14.04 5.66 2.72
C ASN A 31 13.17 6.41 1.70
N VAL A 32 12.28 7.25 2.23
CA VAL A 32 11.32 8.05 1.46
C VAL A 32 11.84 9.49 1.38
N LEU A 33 11.80 10.13 0.21
CA LEU A 33 12.18 11.55 0.10
C LEU A 33 11.10 12.49 0.59
N ASP A 34 9.86 12.19 0.22
CA ASP A 34 8.75 13.08 0.49
C ASP A 34 7.55 12.30 1.01
N LEU A 35 6.96 12.83 2.07
CA LEU A 35 5.86 12.19 2.78
C LEU A 35 4.69 13.15 2.81
N ASN A 36 3.64 12.82 2.06
CA ASN A 36 2.46 13.65 1.85
C ASN A 36 1.24 13.03 2.51
N VAL A 37 0.88 13.56 3.66
CA VAL A 37 -0.28 13.07 4.40
C VAL A 37 -1.54 13.80 3.93
N SER A 38 -2.60 13.06 3.61
CA SER A 38 -3.89 13.63 3.24
C SER A 38 -5.03 12.81 3.81
N SER A 39 -6.11 13.49 4.19
CA SER A 39 -7.37 12.86 4.57
C SER A 39 -8.32 12.65 3.38
N ASP A 40 -7.95 13.13 2.19
CA ASP A 40 -8.74 12.95 0.99
C ASP A 40 -8.58 11.52 0.44
N MET A 41 -9.72 10.87 0.19
CA MET A 41 -9.80 9.50 -0.32
C MET A 41 -10.44 9.45 -1.72
N SER A 42 -10.62 10.60 -2.38
CA SER A 42 -11.31 10.75 -3.67
C SER A 42 -10.73 9.90 -4.82
N GLY A 43 -9.51 9.37 -4.67
CA GLY A 43 -8.87 8.46 -5.63
C GLY A 43 -8.82 6.99 -5.22
N ILE A 44 -9.43 6.59 -4.10
CA ILE A 44 -9.35 5.23 -3.55
C ILE A 44 -10.65 4.48 -3.80
N GLN A 45 -10.55 3.31 -4.42
CA GLN A 45 -11.64 2.38 -4.64
C GLN A 45 -11.56 1.21 -3.63
N LEU A 46 -12.73 0.66 -3.31
CA LEU A 46 -12.85 -0.54 -2.49
C LEU A 46 -13.15 -1.73 -3.39
N SER A 47 -12.57 -2.87 -3.04
CA SER A 47 -12.87 -4.17 -3.62
C SER A 47 -13.01 -5.18 -2.48
N ALA A 48 -13.80 -6.24 -2.70
CA ALA A 48 -13.97 -7.31 -1.73
C ALA A 48 -13.49 -8.64 -2.29
N THR A 49 -12.80 -9.42 -1.45
CA THR A 49 -12.43 -10.80 -1.75
C THR A 49 -13.14 -11.74 -0.77
N PRO A 50 -13.90 -12.74 -1.26
CA PRO A 50 -14.53 -13.72 -0.41
C PRO A 50 -13.50 -14.55 0.36
N ASN A 51 -13.79 -14.85 1.62
CA ASN A 51 -13.01 -15.80 2.40
C ASN A 51 -13.39 -17.24 1.97
N PHE A 52 -12.62 -17.79 1.03
CA PHE A 52 -12.90 -19.11 0.44
C PHE A 52 -12.93 -20.24 1.47
N LYS A 53 -12.21 -20.10 2.59
CA LYS A 53 -12.15 -21.14 3.63
C LYS A 53 -13.45 -21.22 4.42
N THR A 54 -13.99 -20.08 4.85
CA THR A 54 -15.23 -20.02 5.64
C THR A 54 -16.46 -20.19 4.74
N LEU A 55 -16.50 -19.46 3.63
CA LEU A 55 -17.64 -19.46 2.72
C LEU A 55 -17.73 -20.73 1.88
N GLY A 56 -16.61 -21.35 1.51
CA GLY A 56 -16.62 -22.59 0.73
C GLY A 56 -17.32 -23.73 1.47
N ALA A 57 -17.07 -23.88 2.77
CA ALA A 57 -17.75 -24.87 3.61
C ALA A 57 -19.24 -24.57 3.82
N ARG A 58 -19.61 -23.28 3.85
CA ARG A 58 -20.98 -22.83 4.16
C ARG A 58 -21.90 -22.77 2.94
N LEU A 59 -21.36 -22.39 1.77
CA LEU A 59 -22.11 -22.15 0.54
C LEU A 59 -22.03 -23.31 -0.46
N GLY A 60 -20.96 -24.11 -0.43
CA GLY A 60 -20.75 -25.25 -1.32
C GLY A 60 -20.88 -24.87 -2.79
N LYS A 61 -21.95 -25.36 -3.45
CA LYS A 61 -22.21 -25.15 -4.89
C LYS A 61 -22.48 -23.68 -5.24
N ASP A 62 -23.00 -22.90 -4.30
CA ASP A 62 -23.37 -21.50 -4.54
C ASP A 62 -22.18 -20.53 -4.38
N MET A 63 -21.00 -21.04 -4.00
CA MET A 63 -19.79 -20.22 -3.80
C MET A 63 -19.41 -19.43 -5.06
N ARG A 64 -19.56 -20.01 -6.25
CA ARG A 64 -19.26 -19.32 -7.52
C ARG A 64 -20.18 -18.12 -7.74
N ALA A 65 -21.48 -18.30 -7.50
CA ALA A 65 -22.47 -17.25 -7.66
C ALA A 65 -22.24 -16.10 -6.66
N VAL A 66 -21.89 -16.43 -5.40
CA VAL A 66 -21.52 -15.42 -4.41
C VAL A 66 -20.23 -14.70 -4.80
N GLN A 67 -19.23 -15.40 -5.34
CA GLN A 67 -17.99 -14.77 -5.79
C GLN A 67 -18.23 -13.75 -6.91
N GLU A 68 -19.10 -14.06 -7.87
CA GLU A 68 -19.49 -13.11 -8.92
C GLU A 68 -20.27 -11.91 -8.35
N ALA A 69 -21.23 -12.16 -7.46
CA ALA A 69 -21.97 -11.10 -6.80
C ALA A 69 -21.03 -10.15 -6.04
N VAL A 70 -20.07 -10.69 -5.28
CA VAL A 70 -19.08 -9.91 -4.52
C VAL A 70 -18.16 -9.11 -5.42
N LYS A 71 -17.74 -9.67 -6.56
CA LYS A 71 -16.91 -8.95 -7.55
C LYS A 71 -17.63 -7.76 -8.19
N ASN A 72 -18.95 -7.86 -8.34
CA ASN A 72 -19.78 -6.83 -8.98
C ASN A 72 -20.30 -5.78 -8.00
N LEU A 73 -19.94 -5.85 -6.70
CA LEU A 73 -20.33 -4.84 -5.72
C LEU A 73 -19.77 -3.47 -6.08
N SER A 74 -20.62 -2.47 -5.96
CA SER A 74 -20.23 -1.08 -6.12
C SER A 74 -19.41 -0.59 -4.93
N HIS A 75 -18.63 0.47 -5.17
CA HIS A 75 -17.88 1.13 -4.09
C HIS A 75 -18.80 1.59 -2.95
N ALA A 76 -20.00 2.11 -3.27
CA ALA A 76 -20.96 2.59 -2.26
C ALA A 76 -21.46 1.44 -1.37
N GLU A 77 -21.75 0.27 -1.95
CA GLU A 77 -22.16 -0.92 -1.18
C GLU A 77 -21.03 -1.43 -0.28
N LEU A 78 -19.78 -1.39 -0.75
CA LEU A 78 -18.63 -1.77 0.06
C LEU A 78 -18.37 -0.80 1.21
N VAL A 79 -18.55 0.51 0.99
CA VAL A 79 -18.49 1.53 2.06
C VAL A 79 -19.60 1.31 3.08
N ALA A 80 -20.81 0.93 2.65
CA ALA A 80 -21.90 0.60 3.55
C ALA A 80 -21.59 -0.68 4.35
N PHE A 81 -21.12 -1.73 3.68
CA PHE A 81 -20.72 -3.00 4.31
C PHE A 81 -19.61 -2.80 5.36
N GLU A 82 -18.63 -1.93 5.10
CA GLU A 82 -17.58 -1.61 6.09
C GLU A 82 -18.16 -1.08 7.41
N LYS A 83 -19.29 -0.36 7.35
CA LYS A 83 -19.95 0.22 8.54
C LYS A 83 -20.94 -0.74 9.20
N THR A 84 -21.68 -1.51 8.41
CA THR A 84 -22.76 -2.37 8.90
C THR A 84 -22.32 -3.79 9.18
N ALA A 85 -21.18 -4.22 8.63
CA ALA A 85 -20.70 -5.60 8.61
C ALA A 85 -21.77 -6.61 8.12
N ARG A 86 -22.68 -6.17 7.25
CA ARG A 86 -23.81 -6.96 6.77
C ARG A 86 -24.06 -6.69 5.30
N LEU A 87 -23.99 -7.73 4.49
CA LEU A 87 -24.30 -7.69 3.06
C LEU A 87 -25.17 -8.87 2.67
N GLU A 88 -26.26 -8.60 1.96
CA GLU A 88 -27.16 -9.64 1.45
C GLU A 88 -26.83 -9.93 -0.02
N VAL A 89 -26.62 -11.21 -0.35
CA VAL A 89 -26.25 -11.66 -1.71
C VAL A 89 -27.23 -12.71 -2.22
N LEU A 90 -27.33 -12.83 -3.55
CA LEU A 90 -28.27 -13.73 -4.22
C LEU A 90 -29.74 -13.49 -3.81
N GLY A 91 -30.17 -12.22 -3.78
CA GLY A 91 -31.54 -11.85 -3.45
C GLY A 91 -31.94 -12.12 -1.99
N GLY A 92 -30.98 -12.05 -1.06
CA GLY A 92 -31.23 -12.25 0.37
C GLY A 92 -31.07 -13.69 0.85
N LYS A 93 -30.72 -14.63 -0.04
CA LYS A 93 -30.49 -16.03 0.33
C LYS A 93 -29.35 -16.21 1.34
N TYR A 94 -28.31 -15.39 1.24
CA TYR A 94 -27.18 -15.42 2.16
C TYR A 94 -26.87 -14.03 2.70
N VAL A 95 -26.52 -14.00 3.98
CA VAL A 95 -26.00 -12.81 4.68
C VAL A 95 -24.52 -13.04 4.92
N LEU A 96 -23.69 -12.13 4.43
CA LEU A 96 -22.24 -12.11 4.63
C LEU A 96 -21.90 -11.14 5.77
N GLY A 97 -21.05 -11.60 6.68
CA GLY A 97 -20.51 -10.81 7.80
C GLY A 97 -19.09 -10.32 7.55
N ALA A 98 -18.51 -9.61 8.52
CA ALA A 98 -17.14 -9.09 8.45
C ALA A 98 -16.09 -10.19 8.18
N ASP A 99 -16.25 -11.38 8.75
CA ASP A 99 -15.28 -12.50 8.59
C ASP A 99 -15.38 -13.22 7.24
N ASP A 100 -16.45 -12.95 6.49
CA ASP A 100 -16.73 -13.57 5.21
C ASP A 100 -16.08 -12.83 4.04
N LEU A 101 -15.79 -11.53 4.20
CA LEU A 101 -15.25 -10.67 3.15
C LEU A 101 -14.01 -9.91 3.62
N ALA A 102 -12.92 -10.05 2.88
CA ALA A 102 -11.74 -9.20 3.04
C ALA A 102 -11.86 -7.98 2.12
N LEU A 103 -11.97 -6.79 2.70
CA LEU A 103 -11.94 -5.52 1.96
C LEU A 103 -10.50 -5.15 1.61
N ARG A 104 -10.28 -4.74 0.36
CA ARG A 104 -9.01 -4.17 -0.13
C ARG A 104 -9.25 -2.81 -0.74
N ARG A 105 -8.28 -1.92 -0.53
CA ARG A 105 -8.26 -0.57 -1.08
C ARG A 105 -7.28 -0.52 -2.24
N THR A 106 -7.70 0.06 -3.36
CA THR A 106 -6.89 0.22 -4.58
C THR A 106 -7.06 1.63 -5.12
N LEU A 107 -6.24 2.05 -6.08
CA LEU A 107 -6.50 3.30 -6.81
C LEU A 107 -7.64 3.11 -7.79
N ASN A 108 -8.41 4.18 -7.98
CA ASN A 108 -9.34 4.31 -9.10
C ASN A 108 -8.55 4.72 -10.36
N THR A 109 -7.80 3.79 -10.92
CA THR A 109 -6.98 4.02 -12.13
C THR A 109 -7.62 3.48 -13.41
N GLY A 110 -8.82 2.87 -13.31
CA GLY A 110 -9.42 2.14 -14.43
C GLY A 110 -8.47 1.06 -14.97
N ASP A 111 -8.46 0.86 -16.29
CA ASP A 111 -7.61 -0.13 -16.97
C ASP A 111 -6.11 0.24 -17.05
N LYS A 112 -5.71 1.40 -16.52
CA LYS A 112 -4.32 1.90 -16.56
C LYS A 112 -3.71 1.94 -15.17
N ALA A 113 -3.57 0.78 -14.54
CA ALA A 113 -2.77 0.66 -13.34
C ALA A 113 -1.29 0.91 -13.69
N ASP A 114 -0.71 1.99 -13.18
CA ASP A 114 0.74 2.20 -13.26
C ASP A 114 1.43 1.13 -12.41
N PRO A 115 2.28 0.26 -12.99
CA PRO A 115 2.97 -0.80 -12.24
C PRO A 115 3.94 -0.24 -11.19
N ASN A 116 4.29 1.03 -11.26
CA ASN A 116 5.12 1.72 -10.28
C ASN A 116 4.28 2.27 -9.12
N LEU A 117 2.96 2.29 -9.18
CA LEU A 117 2.13 2.70 -8.06
C LEU A 117 1.67 1.47 -7.29
N VAL A 118 2.12 1.34 -6.05
CA VAL A 118 1.68 0.30 -5.13
C VAL A 118 0.75 0.93 -4.10
N VAL A 119 -0.46 0.41 -3.98
CA VAL A 119 -1.37 0.76 -2.89
C VAL A 119 -1.56 -0.45 -2.01
N GLU A 120 -1.29 -0.25 -0.73
CA GLU A 120 -1.67 -1.17 0.32
C GLU A 120 -2.51 -0.40 1.34
N GLY A 121 -3.54 -1.02 1.87
CA GLY A 121 -4.38 -0.32 2.83
C GLY A 121 -5.22 -1.26 3.66
N ASP A 122 -5.23 -0.97 4.96
CA ASP A 122 -6.11 -1.58 5.95
C ASP A 122 -7.22 -0.59 6.33
N ASN A 123 -8.19 -1.03 7.13
CA ASN A 123 -9.38 -0.28 7.53
C ASN A 123 -9.08 1.15 8.02
N SER A 124 -7.96 1.35 8.71
CA SER A 124 -7.62 2.66 9.29
C SER A 124 -6.64 3.49 8.45
N VAL A 125 -5.86 2.87 7.57
CA VAL A 125 -4.72 3.49 6.89
C VAL A 125 -4.57 2.95 5.48
N VAL A 126 -4.41 3.85 4.52
CA VAL A 126 -3.92 3.54 3.18
C VAL A 126 -2.50 4.05 3.08
N VAL A 127 -1.69 3.35 2.30
CA VAL A 127 -0.33 3.71 1.95
C VAL A 127 -0.24 3.54 0.44
N LEU A 128 -0.17 4.66 -0.25
CA LEU A 128 0.34 4.71 -1.61
C LEU A 128 1.87 4.67 -1.53
N MET A 129 2.52 4.05 -2.51
CA MET A 129 3.95 4.16 -2.74
C MET A 129 4.15 4.28 -4.24
N ASP A 130 4.69 5.42 -4.64
CA ASP A 130 5.19 5.63 -5.98
C ASP A 130 6.58 4.97 -6.12
N PHE A 131 6.83 4.40 -7.29
CA PHE A 131 8.06 3.75 -7.65
C PHE A 131 8.57 4.25 -9.02
N THR A 132 8.10 5.39 -9.47
CA THR A 132 8.48 5.92 -10.78
C THR A 132 9.94 6.38 -10.75
N PRO A 133 10.81 5.87 -11.64
CA PRO A 133 12.17 6.36 -11.75
C PRO A 133 12.17 7.78 -12.33
N ASP A 134 13.05 8.64 -11.82
CA ASP A 134 13.30 9.98 -12.34
C ASP A 134 14.82 10.25 -12.41
N ASP A 135 15.23 11.16 -13.27
CA ASP A 135 16.63 11.45 -13.56
C ASP A 135 17.34 12.10 -12.37
N SER A 136 16.63 12.94 -11.61
CA SER A 136 17.18 13.47 -10.36
C SER A 136 17.49 12.34 -9.38
N LEU A 137 16.78 11.21 -9.53
CA LEU A 137 16.96 10.07 -8.65
C LEU A 137 18.24 9.32 -8.92
N GLN A 138 18.50 9.09 -10.20
CA GLN A 138 19.70 8.44 -10.69
C GLN A 138 20.94 9.27 -10.33
N ARG A 139 20.89 10.60 -10.51
CA ARG A 139 21.97 11.51 -10.10
C ARG A 139 22.29 11.39 -8.61
N LYS A 140 21.28 11.32 -7.74
CA LYS A 140 21.48 11.13 -6.29
C LYS A 140 22.10 9.77 -5.96
N ALA A 141 21.71 8.71 -6.67
CA ALA A 141 22.29 7.38 -6.50
C ALA A 141 23.78 7.37 -6.86
N LEU A 142 24.15 7.98 -7.99
CA LEU A 142 25.54 8.16 -8.42
C LEU A 142 26.34 8.97 -7.40
N ALA A 143 25.79 10.08 -6.90
CA ALA A 143 26.46 10.89 -5.88
C ALA A 143 26.75 10.09 -4.59
N ARG A 144 25.80 9.26 -4.15
CA ARG A 144 25.99 8.37 -2.99
C ARG A 144 27.07 7.32 -3.25
N GLU A 145 27.12 6.77 -4.46
CA GLU A 145 28.17 5.82 -4.84
C GLU A 145 29.56 6.47 -4.79
N VAL A 146 29.70 7.68 -5.35
CA VAL A 146 30.96 8.45 -5.30
C VAL A 146 31.36 8.72 -3.85
N ALA A 147 30.45 9.22 -3.02
CA ALA A 147 30.72 9.49 -1.61
C ALA A 147 31.16 8.21 -0.86
N ASN A 148 30.49 7.08 -1.09
CA ASN A 148 30.85 5.79 -0.52
C ASN A 148 32.25 5.33 -0.96
N ARG A 149 32.61 5.49 -2.23
CA ARG A 149 33.94 5.17 -2.75
C ARG A 149 35.02 6.04 -2.09
N VAL A 150 34.79 7.35 -2.01
CA VAL A 150 35.71 8.30 -1.34
C VAL A 150 35.88 7.93 0.14
N GLN A 151 34.79 7.64 0.85
CA GLN A 151 34.86 7.25 2.26
C GLN A 151 35.62 5.93 2.46
N LYS A 152 35.44 4.93 1.58
CA LYS A 152 36.20 3.68 1.62
C LYS A 152 37.70 3.94 1.43
N LEU A 153 38.09 4.74 0.44
CA LEU A 153 39.48 5.11 0.20
C LEU A 153 40.09 5.84 1.40
N ARG A 154 39.36 6.82 1.98
CA ARG A 154 39.81 7.53 3.20
C ARG A 154 40.09 6.59 4.36
N LYS A 155 39.24 5.58 4.57
CA LYS A 155 39.42 4.58 5.64
C LYS A 155 40.62 3.66 5.36
N GLN A 156 40.84 3.26 4.10
CA GLN A 156 41.98 2.42 3.70
C GLN A 156 43.32 3.12 3.96
N VAL A 157 43.44 4.40 3.58
CA VAL A 157 44.66 5.19 3.82
C VAL A 157 44.96 5.30 5.32
N ARG A 158 43.94 5.58 6.15
CA ARG A 158 44.11 5.63 7.61
C ARG A 158 44.51 4.28 8.22
N ALA A 159 43.90 3.18 7.77
CA ALA A 159 44.23 1.85 8.25
C ALA A 159 45.65 1.40 7.87
N SER A 160 46.23 1.95 6.80
CA SER A 160 47.63 1.70 6.43
C SER A 160 48.66 2.51 7.21
N THR A 161 48.27 3.63 7.84
CA THR A 161 49.19 4.49 8.63
C THR A 161 49.32 4.05 10.09
N ASP A 162 48.38 3.24 10.59
CA ASP A 162 48.35 2.72 11.99
C ASP A 162 49.13 1.40 12.17
N LYS A 163 49.80 0.92 11.11
CA LYS A 163 50.58 -0.34 11.11
C LYS A 163 52.10 -0.13 11.08
N GLN A 164 52.58 1.07 11.39
CA GLN A 164 54.01 1.41 11.50
C GLN A 164 54.36 1.82 12.92
#